data_AF-A0A821J9A0-F1
#
_entry.id   AF-A0A821J9A0-F1
#
_cell.length_a   1.000
_cell.length_b   1.000
_cell.length_c   1.000
_cell.angle_alpha   90.00
_cell.angle_beta   90.00
_cell.angle_gamma   90.00
#
_symmetry.space_group_name_H-M   'P 1'
#
loop_
_entity.id
_entity.type
_entity.pdbx_description
1 polymer ?
#
loop_
_entity_poly.entity_id
_entity_poly.type
_entity_poly.pdbx_seq_one_letter_code
_entity_poly.pdbx_strand_id
1 'polypeptide(L)'
;GLTTEQQEKVIDMIRKHDPGKDAVFTAHQYRDGDDNVKQNYELAAKFYSKAIALGSAEGMYNLALLHQRGLGVKKDMRMAIQLLEQAASQTPIMSDKFPVPNVGVAE
;
A
#
# COMPACT_ATOMS: atom_id res chain seq x y z
N GLY A 1 -23.98 0.33 29.28
CA GLY A 1 -23.60 0.50 27.87
C GLY A 1 -22.55 1.59 27.78
N LEU A 2 -21.56 1.45 26.90
CA LEU A 2 -20.54 2.48 26.67
C LEU A 2 -21.23 3.80 26.29
N THR A 3 -20.71 4.93 26.78
CA THR A 3 -21.22 6.26 26.40
C THR A 3 -20.82 6.59 24.95
N THR A 4 -21.53 7.52 24.31
CA THR A 4 -21.30 7.90 22.91
C THR A 4 -19.85 8.32 22.64
N GLU A 5 -19.21 9.05 23.57
CA GLU A 5 -17.77 9.41 23.49
C GLU A 5 -16.83 8.20 23.57
N GLN A 6 -17.16 7.21 24.40
CA GLN A 6 -16.37 5.97 24.49
C GLN A 6 -16.54 5.11 23.24
N GLN A 7 -17.74 5.07 22.67
CA GLN A 7 -17.99 4.43 21.39
C GLN A 7 -17.24 5.14 20.25
N GLU A 8 -17.21 6.47 20.22
CA GLU A 8 -16.44 7.22 19.23
C GLU A 8 -14.93 7.05 19.38
N LYS A 9 -14.38 6.98 20.61
CA LYS A 9 -12.97 6.65 20.83
C LYS A 9 -12.60 5.24 20.40
N VAL A 10 -13.49 4.26 20.62
CA VAL A 10 -13.31 2.89 20.15
C VAL A 10 -13.42 2.83 18.63
N ILE A 11 -14.36 3.55 18.03
CA ILE A 11 -14.49 3.69 16.57
C ILE A 11 -13.28 4.44 15.99
N ASP A 12 -12.74 5.45 16.68
CA ASP A 12 -11.53 6.19 16.28
C ASP A 12 -10.26 5.34 16.46
N MET A 13 -10.19 4.49 17.49
CA MET A 13 -9.14 3.49 17.65
C MET A 13 -9.23 2.39 16.58
N ILE A 14 -10.44 1.92 16.25
CA ILE A 14 -10.68 0.94 15.17
C ILE A 14 -10.42 1.59 13.79
N ARG A 15 -10.72 2.89 13.61
CA ARG A 15 -10.42 3.66 12.39
C ARG A 15 -8.94 4.08 12.29
N LYS A 16 -8.25 4.28 13.41
CA LYS A 16 -6.79 4.52 13.48
C LYS A 16 -6.02 3.24 13.22
N HIS A 17 -6.50 2.11 13.74
CA HIS A 17 -6.01 0.78 13.47
C HIS A 17 -6.64 0.26 12.17
N ASP A 18 -6.47 1.03 11.08
CA ASP A 18 -6.82 0.54 9.75
C ASP A 18 -5.78 -0.54 9.41
N PRO A 19 -6.16 -1.83 9.39
CA PRO A 19 -5.19 -2.90 9.28
C PRO A 19 -4.46 -2.83 7.93
N GLY A 20 -5.07 -2.20 6.92
CA GLY A 20 -4.43 -1.89 5.65
C GLY A 20 -3.33 -0.84 5.79
N LYS A 21 -3.57 0.25 6.52
CA LYS A 21 -2.55 1.27 6.81
C LYS A 21 -1.43 0.74 7.71
N ASP A 22 -1.76 -0.09 8.69
CA ASP A 22 -0.75 -0.71 9.56
C ASP A 22 0.16 -1.68 8.79
N ALA A 23 -0.41 -2.43 7.86
CA ALA A 23 0.35 -3.28 6.95
C ALA A 23 1.26 -2.46 6.01
N VAL A 24 0.79 -1.32 5.49
CA VAL A 24 1.61 -0.39 4.70
C VAL A 24 2.74 0.19 5.54
N PHE A 25 2.44 0.68 6.75
CA PHE A 25 3.43 1.25 7.66
C PHE A 25 4.52 0.24 7.99
N THR A 26 4.11 -0.99 8.34
CA THR A 26 5.05 -2.09 8.58
C THR A 26 5.91 -2.38 7.36
N ALA A 27 5.33 -2.37 6.16
CA ALA A 27 6.09 -2.55 4.92
C ALA A 27 7.12 -1.43 4.71
N HIS A 28 6.82 -0.18 5.08
CA HIS A 28 7.76 0.94 4.98
C HIS A 28 8.95 0.74 5.92
N GLN A 29 8.71 0.29 7.16
CA GLN A 29 9.79 -0.04 8.10
C GLN A 29 10.75 -1.08 7.53
N TYR A 30 10.24 -2.14 6.87
CA TYR A 30 11.09 -3.12 6.21
C TYR A 30 11.73 -2.59 4.92
N ARG A 31 11.07 -1.68 4.19
CA ARG A 31 11.61 -1.09 2.95
C ARG A 31 12.80 -0.19 3.22
N ASP A 32 12.70 0.66 4.23
CA ASP A 32 13.70 1.69 4.53
C ASP A 32 14.73 1.17 5.54
N GLY A 33 14.32 0.22 6.39
CA GLY A 33 15.12 -0.20 7.53
C GLY A 33 15.19 0.88 8.62
N ASP A 34 15.51 0.47 9.84
CA ASP A 34 15.73 1.33 10.99
C ASP A 34 16.77 0.68 11.92
N ASP A 35 17.23 1.37 12.96
CA ASP A 35 18.17 0.82 13.96
C ASP A 35 17.71 -0.54 14.54
N ASN A 36 16.40 -0.78 14.58
CA ASN A 36 15.80 -2.01 15.10
C ASN A 36 15.31 -3.00 14.02
N VAL A 37 15.21 -2.57 12.76
CA VAL A 37 14.64 -3.37 11.67
C VAL A 37 15.58 -3.35 10.49
N LYS A 38 16.17 -4.50 10.14
CA LYS A 38 17.01 -4.58 8.94
C LYS A 38 16.15 -4.41 7.68
N GLN A 39 16.66 -3.59 6.78
CA GLN A 39 16.08 -3.38 5.45
C GLN A 39 15.90 -4.73 4.74
N ASN A 40 14.65 -5.03 4.35
CA ASN A 40 14.26 -6.24 3.66
C ASN A 40 13.08 -5.98 2.73
N TYR A 41 13.40 -5.78 1.45
CA TYR A 41 12.40 -5.52 0.42
C TYR A 41 11.47 -6.71 0.14
N GLU A 42 11.92 -7.96 0.32
CA GLU A 42 11.06 -9.15 0.15
C GLU A 42 9.96 -9.19 1.22
N LEU A 43 10.30 -8.85 2.47
CA LEU A 43 9.32 -8.71 3.54
C LEU A 43 8.41 -7.51 3.30
N ALA A 44 8.95 -6.37 2.88
CA ALA A 44 8.15 -5.20 2.52
C ALA A 44 7.08 -5.55 1.46
N ALA A 45 7.47 -6.28 0.40
CA ALA A 45 6.55 -6.75 -0.62
C ALA A 45 5.42 -7.63 -0.06
N LYS A 46 5.73 -8.55 0.87
CA LYS A 46 4.71 -9.39 1.53
C LYS A 46 3.73 -8.56 2.36
N PHE A 47 4.21 -7.56 3.08
CA PHE A 47 3.34 -6.67 3.86
C PHE A 47 2.50 -5.75 2.97
N TYR A 48 3.05 -5.26 1.85
CA TYR A 48 2.24 -4.54 0.86
C TYR A 48 1.15 -5.44 0.27
N SER A 49 1.44 -6.69 -0.11
CA SER A 49 0.41 -7.65 -0.54
C SER A 49 -0.67 -7.89 0.52
N LYS A 50 -0.28 -7.93 1.81
CA LYS A 50 -1.23 -8.00 2.92
C LYS A 50 -2.10 -6.73 3.00
N ALA A 51 -1.52 -5.56 2.81
CA ALA A 51 -2.26 -4.30 2.78
C ALA A 51 -3.28 -4.27 1.62
N ILE A 52 -2.91 -4.81 0.45
CA ILE A 52 -3.82 -4.97 -0.69
C ILE A 52 -5.01 -5.87 -0.33
N ALA A 53 -4.75 -7.01 0.32
CA ALA A 53 -5.80 -7.92 0.78
C ALA A 53 -6.76 -7.27 1.80
N LEU A 54 -6.32 -6.21 2.47
CA LEU A 54 -7.09 -5.42 3.42
C LEU A 54 -7.74 -4.19 2.78
N GLY A 55 -7.66 -4.04 1.45
CA GLY A 55 -8.30 -2.95 0.70
C GLY A 55 -7.49 -1.65 0.65
N SER A 56 -6.18 -1.69 0.97
CA SER A 56 -5.33 -0.51 0.90
C SER A 56 -4.76 -0.29 -0.51
N ALA A 57 -5.25 0.73 -1.19
CA ALA A 57 -4.70 1.20 -2.48
C ALA A 57 -3.24 1.67 -2.36
N GLU A 58 -2.83 2.17 -1.20
CA GLU A 58 -1.44 2.55 -0.95
C GLU A 58 -0.49 1.33 -0.94
N GLY A 59 -0.99 0.17 -0.51
CA GLY A 59 -0.28 -1.10 -0.65
C GLY A 59 -0.03 -1.47 -2.11
N MET A 60 -1.04 -1.30 -2.97
CA MET A 60 -0.94 -1.56 -4.41
C MET A 60 0.12 -0.68 -5.06
N TYR A 61 0.09 0.63 -4.78
CA TYR A 61 1.05 1.60 -5.31
C TYR A 61 2.50 1.25 -4.92
N ASN A 62 2.74 0.97 -3.64
CA ASN A 62 4.10 0.68 -3.18
C ASN A 62 4.60 -0.68 -3.67
N LEU A 63 3.74 -1.71 -3.77
CA LEU A 63 4.12 -2.98 -4.37
C LEU A 63 4.47 -2.82 -5.85
N ALA A 64 3.73 -1.99 -6.58
CA ALA A 64 4.05 -1.65 -7.96
C ALA A 64 5.43 -1.01 -8.10
N LEU A 65 5.80 -0.09 -7.20
CA LEU A 65 7.13 0.51 -7.19
C LEU A 65 8.24 -0.52 -6.95
N LEU A 66 8.01 -1.51 -6.07
CA LEU A 66 8.96 -2.60 -5.86
C LEU A 66 9.14 -3.44 -7.13
N HIS A 67 8.06 -3.77 -7.84
CA HIS A 67 8.12 -4.46 -9.13
C HIS A 67 8.76 -3.62 -10.24
N GLN A 68 8.53 -2.31 -10.27
CA GLN A 68 9.15 -1.41 -11.24
C GLN A 68 10.67 -1.37 -11.06
N ARG A 69 11.14 -1.33 -9.80
CA ARG A 69 12.56 -1.23 -9.45
C ARG A 69 13.26 -2.59 -9.32
N GLY A 70 12.51 -3.68 -9.17
CA GLY A 70 13.06 -5.02 -8.91
C GLY A 70 13.64 -5.18 -7.50
N LEU A 71 13.05 -4.49 -6.50
CA LEU A 71 13.53 -4.48 -5.12
C LEU A 71 12.79 -5.54 -4.31
N GLY A 72 13.49 -6.63 -3.94
CA GLY A 72 12.90 -7.74 -3.17
C GLY A 72 11.80 -8.51 -3.90
N VAL A 73 11.56 -8.20 -5.17
CA VAL A 73 10.67 -8.92 -6.07
C VAL A 73 11.29 -8.92 -7.47
N LYS A 74 10.87 -9.86 -8.31
CA LYS A 74 11.29 -9.86 -9.71
C LYS A 74 10.78 -8.58 -10.38
N LYS A 75 11.69 -7.90 -11.09
CA LYS A 75 11.34 -6.71 -11.87
C LYS A 75 10.31 -7.09 -12.93
N ASP A 76 9.13 -6.49 -12.83
CA ASP A 76 8.02 -6.71 -13.76
C ASP A 76 7.23 -5.42 -13.95
N MET A 77 7.49 -4.75 -15.07
CA MET A 77 6.83 -3.50 -15.42
C MET A 77 5.34 -3.69 -15.72
N ARG A 78 4.95 -4.84 -16.29
CA ARG A 78 3.54 -5.11 -16.61
C ARG A 78 2.74 -5.27 -15.32
N MET A 79 3.27 -6.06 -14.38
CA MET A 79 2.64 -6.24 -13.09
C MET A 79 2.59 -4.94 -12.28
N ALA A 80 3.63 -4.11 -12.35
CA ALA A 80 3.62 -2.78 -11.72
C ALA A 80 2.52 -1.89 -12.28
N ILE A 81 2.36 -1.82 -13.61
CA ILE A 81 1.31 -1.02 -14.26
C ILE A 81 -0.08 -1.51 -13.82
N GLN A 82 -0.34 -2.82 -13.86
CA GLN A 82 -1.63 -3.37 -13.45
C GLN A 82 -1.99 -3.02 -12.00
N LEU A 83 -1.01 -3.11 -11.09
CA LEU A 83 -1.20 -2.74 -9.69
C LEU A 83 -1.51 -1.23 -9.52
N LEU A 84 -0.86 -0.37 -10.31
CA LEU A 84 -1.12 1.09 -10.30
C LEU A 84 -2.50 1.42 -10.86
N GLU A 85 -2.93 0.77 -11.94
CA GLU A 85 -4.26 0.94 -12.52
C GLU A 85 -5.36 0.52 -11.53
N GLN A 86 -5.15 -0.57 -10.81
CA GLN A 86 -6.06 -1.01 -9.75
C GLN A 86 -6.10 -0.03 -8.58
N ALA A 87 -4.94 0.50 -8.15
CA ALA A 87 -4.84 1.48 -7.08
C ALA A 87 -5.61 2.78 -7.42
N ALA A 88 -5.41 3.28 -8.64
CA ALA A 88 -6.09 4.47 -9.15
C ALA A 88 -7.60 4.27 -9.28
N SER A 89 -8.03 3.07 -9.69
CA SER A 89 -9.45 2.73 -9.82
C SER A 89 -10.16 2.61 -8.46
N GLN A 90 -9.45 2.19 -7.40
CA GLN A 90 -10.03 2.05 -6.06
C GLN A 90 -10.08 3.36 -5.25
N THR A 91 -9.36 4.40 -5.65
CA THR A 91 -9.32 5.66 -4.92
C THR A 91 -9.50 6.85 -5.87
N PRO A 92 -10.71 7.46 -5.93
CA PRO A 92 -10.95 8.64 -6.77
C PRO A 92 -10.14 9.88 -6.34
N ILE A 93 -9.44 9.81 -5.20
CA ILE A 93 -8.49 10.82 -4.70
C ILE A 93 -7.03 10.59 -5.13
N MET A 94 -6.63 9.39 -5.57
CA MET A 94 -5.27 9.15 -6.08
C MET A 94 -5.14 9.50 -7.56
N SER A 95 -6.22 9.48 -8.34
CA SER A 95 -6.21 9.95 -9.74
C SER A 95 -5.66 11.37 -9.88
N ASP A 96 -5.97 12.27 -8.94
CA ASP A 96 -5.46 13.65 -8.93
C ASP A 96 -4.04 13.77 -8.35
N LYS A 97 -3.67 12.92 -7.39
CA LYS A 97 -2.38 13.04 -6.67
C LYS A 97 -1.24 12.25 -7.33
N PHE A 98 -1.56 11.20 -8.07
CA PHE A 98 -0.63 10.32 -8.75
C PHE A 98 -1.23 9.90 -10.09
N PRO A 99 -1.14 10.74 -11.14
CA PRO A 99 -1.64 10.39 -12.45
C PRO A 99 -0.97 9.08 -12.89
N VAL A 100 -1.78 8.09 -13.23
CA VAL A 100 -1.28 6.88 -13.87
C VAL A 100 -0.48 7.33 -15.10
N PRO A 101 0.80 6.96 -15.23
CA PRO A 101 1.54 7.28 -16.44
C PRO A 101 0.76 6.68 -17.59
N ASN A 102 0.29 7.53 -18.51
CA ASN A 102 -0.43 7.14 -19.71
C ASN A 102 0.51 6.28 -20.57
N VAL A 103 0.61 4.99 -20.24
CA VAL A 103 1.25 4.00 -21.07
C VAL A 103 0.26 3.74 -22.18
N GLY A 104 0.41 4.50 -23.26
CA GLY A 104 -0.40 4.39 -24.45
C GLY A 104 -0.66 2.91 -24.74
N VAL A 105 -1.91 2.51 -24.54
CA VAL A 105 -2.45 1.32 -25.18
C VAL A 105 -2.29 1.58 -26.68
N ALA A 106 -1.21 1.06 -27.24
CA ALA A 106 -1.06 0.98 -28.68
C ALA A 106 -2.20 0.09 -29.16
N GLU A 107 -3.13 0.70 -29.92
CA GLU A 107 -4.11 0.02 -30.76
C GLU A 107 -3.45 -0.98 -31.72
#